data_AF-A0AA51CD98-F1
#
_entry.id   AF-A0AA51CD98-F1
#
_cell.length_a   1.000
_cell.length_b   1.000
_cell.length_c   1.000
_cell.angle_alpha   90.00
_cell.angle_beta   90.00
_cell.angle_gamma   90.00
#
_symmetry.space_group_name_H-M   'P 1'
#
loop_
_entity.id
_entity.type
_entity.pdbx_description
1 polymer ?
#
loop_
_entity_poly.entity_id
_entity_poly.type
_entity_poly.pdbx_seq_one_letter_code
_entity_poly.pdbx_strand_id
1 'polypeptide(L)'
;MNYRVDLLSARELSQRKGLGEGGVIQKYIDSEVIKHCAPYAPFETGQMQKSATLGTVIGSGEIVYNSPYAKFLYYGKVMVSPSTGSPWAKKGERKNLTQKPLQYNGAPKRGAYWFERMKVDHGDAILKEVERLGK
;
A
#
# COMPACT_ATOMS: atom_id res chain seq x y z
N MET A 1 29.69 6.27 -46.13
CA MET A 1 29.46 7.16 -44.97
C MET A 1 29.29 6.26 -43.76
N ASN A 2 30.28 6.20 -42.86
CA ASN A 2 30.23 5.33 -41.68
C ASN A 2 29.65 6.12 -40.51
N TYR A 3 28.50 5.69 -40.02
CA TYR A 3 27.92 6.19 -38.78
C TYR A 3 28.26 5.22 -37.65
N ARG A 4 28.86 5.75 -36.58
CA ARG A 4 28.97 5.06 -35.29
C ARG A 4 27.84 5.55 -34.41
N VAL A 5 27.03 4.63 -33.89
CA VAL A 5 25.97 4.94 -32.92
C VAL A 5 26.38 4.28 -31.61
N ASP A 6 26.77 5.09 -30.64
CA ASP A 6 27.04 4.63 -29.28
C ASP A 6 25.70 4.53 -28.52
N LEU A 7 25.16 3.32 -28.42
CA LEU A 7 23.94 3.03 -27.68
C LEU A 7 24.28 2.80 -26.20
N LEU A 8 23.57 3.51 -25.32
CA LEU A 8 23.59 3.23 -23.90
C LEU A 8 22.97 1.85 -23.62
N SER A 9 23.48 1.15 -22.60
CA SER A 9 22.86 -0.08 -22.13
C SER A 9 21.48 0.18 -21.52
N ALA A 10 20.63 -0.84 -21.49
CA ALA A 10 19.30 -0.74 -20.87
C ALA A 10 19.37 -0.30 -19.39
N ARG A 11 20.43 -0.70 -18.67
CA ARG A 11 20.66 -0.29 -17.28
C ARG A 11 21.01 1.19 -17.16
N GLU A 12 21.89 1.69 -18.02
CA GLU A 12 22.27 3.11 -18.03
C GLU A 12 21.08 3.99 -18.44
N LEU A 13 20.29 3.54 -19.42
CA LEU A 13 19.04 4.20 -19.79
C LEU A 13 18.05 4.22 -18.63
N SER A 14 17.85 3.09 -17.95
CA SER A 14 16.97 2.98 -16.79
C SER A 14 17.40 3.91 -15.65
N GLN A 15 18.69 3.92 -15.29
CA GLN A 15 19.24 4.82 -14.28
C GLN A 15 19.08 6.30 -14.69
N ARG A 16 19.41 6.64 -15.93
CA ARG A 16 19.30 8.01 -16.45
C ARG A 16 17.84 8.50 -16.49
N LYS A 17 16.89 7.60 -16.71
CA LYS A 17 15.46 7.88 -16.66
C LYS A 17 14.85 7.78 -15.27
N GLY A 18 15.66 7.52 -14.24
CA GLY A 18 15.18 7.43 -12.86
C GLY A 18 14.34 6.18 -12.55
N LEU A 19 14.36 5.18 -13.44
CA LEU A 19 13.69 3.89 -13.36
C LEU A 19 14.51 2.83 -12.62
N GLY A 20 15.75 3.15 -12.22
CA GLY A 20 16.55 2.28 -11.37
C GLY A 20 15.93 2.12 -9.97
N GLU A 21 16.35 1.06 -9.26
CA GLU A 21 15.98 0.81 -7.87
C GLU A 21 16.31 2.03 -6.99
N GLY A 22 15.38 2.46 -6.13
CA GLY A 22 15.53 3.69 -5.34
C GLY A 22 15.53 5.00 -6.15
N GLY A 23 15.27 4.92 -7.46
CA GLY A 23 15.21 6.05 -8.37
C GLY A 23 14.06 7.02 -8.07
N VAL A 24 14.09 8.18 -8.72
CA VAL A 24 13.07 9.23 -8.51
C VAL A 24 11.66 8.75 -8.82
N ILE A 25 11.50 7.85 -9.80
CA ILE A 25 10.20 7.29 -10.16
C ILE A 25 9.69 6.35 -9.05
N GLN A 26 10.55 5.47 -8.52
CA GLN A 26 10.13 4.57 -7.44
C GLN A 26 9.75 5.36 -6.18
N LYS A 27 10.55 6.37 -5.81
CA LYS A 27 10.25 7.25 -4.67
C LYS A 27 8.93 8.00 -4.84
N TYR A 28 8.64 8.44 -6.07
CA TYR A 28 7.39 9.10 -6.41
C TYR A 28 6.19 8.15 -6.24
N ILE A 29 6.27 6.95 -6.83
CA ILE A 29 5.22 5.93 -6.71
C ILE A 29 4.95 5.59 -5.25
N ASP A 30 5.99 5.31 -4.47
CA ASP A 30 5.85 4.93 -3.06
C ASP A 30 5.15 6.04 -2.25
N SER A 31 5.53 7.30 -2.50
CA SER A 31 4.93 8.47 -1.84
C SER A 31 3.45 8.67 -2.22
N GLU A 32 3.13 8.56 -3.51
CA GLU A 32 1.74 8.70 -3.98
C GLU A 32 0.86 7.56 -3.49
N VAL A 33 1.36 6.33 -3.44
CA VAL A 33 0.62 5.20 -2.88
C VAL A 33 0.27 5.45 -1.42
N ILE A 34 1.22 5.89 -0.58
CA ILE A 34 0.94 6.20 0.84
C ILE A 34 -0.10 7.31 0.97
N LYS A 35 0.08 8.41 0.22
CA LYS A 35 -0.80 9.58 0.22
C LYS A 35 -2.22 9.22 -0.20
N HIS A 36 -2.36 8.50 -1.31
CA HIS A 36 -3.67 8.11 -1.83
C HIS A 36 -4.31 6.99 -1.01
N CYS A 37 -3.54 6.12 -0.33
CA CYS A 37 -4.11 5.11 0.58
C CYS A 37 -4.65 5.72 1.88
N ALA A 38 -4.12 6.85 2.35
CA ALA A 38 -4.51 7.48 3.61
C ALA A 38 -6.03 7.69 3.79
N PRO A 39 -6.81 8.16 2.80
CA PRO A 39 -8.26 8.28 2.92
C PRO A 39 -9.03 6.95 2.85
N TYR A 40 -8.43 5.85 2.40
CA TYR A 40 -9.05 4.52 2.31
C TYR A 40 -8.71 3.62 3.51
N ALA A 41 -7.55 3.84 4.11
CA ALA A 41 -7.14 3.11 5.30
C ALA A 41 -8.03 3.46 6.51
N PRO A 42 -8.28 2.53 7.44
CA PRO A 42 -9.02 2.81 8.67
C PRO A 42 -8.37 3.92 9.49
N PHE A 43 -9.19 4.82 10.00
CA PHE A 43 -8.75 5.96 10.78
C PHE A 43 -9.52 6.03 12.10
N GLU A 44 -8.81 5.74 13.18
CA GLU A 44 -9.31 5.92 14.54
C GLU A 44 -8.48 7.03 15.21
N THR A 45 -7.19 6.77 15.42
CA THR A 45 -6.23 7.71 16.03
C THR A 45 -5.14 8.19 15.05
N GLY A 46 -5.24 7.81 13.78
CA GLY A 46 -4.24 8.07 12.74
C GLY A 46 -3.00 7.15 12.76
N GLN A 47 -2.91 6.22 13.72
CA GLN A 47 -1.75 5.32 13.84
C GLN A 47 -1.54 4.41 12.61
N MET A 48 -2.61 4.03 11.90
CA MET A 48 -2.50 3.25 10.66
C MET A 48 -1.81 4.01 9.52
N GLN A 49 -2.04 5.32 9.43
CA GLN A 49 -1.39 6.15 8.42
C GLN A 49 0.08 6.38 8.80
N LYS A 50 0.33 6.64 10.09
CA LYS A 50 1.69 6.79 10.62
C LYS A 50 2.51 5.51 10.44
N SER A 51 1.92 4.33 10.64
CA SER A 51 2.63 3.06 10.45
C SER A 51 3.07 2.86 9.00
N ALA A 52 2.26 3.27 8.02
CA ALA A 52 2.65 3.25 6.61
C ALA A 52 3.86 4.15 6.34
N THR A 53 3.83 5.39 6.84
CA THR A 53 4.92 6.35 6.64
C THR A 53 6.20 5.95 7.38
N LEU A 54 6.09 5.44 8.61
CA LEU A 54 7.24 5.06 9.44
C LEU A 54 7.81 3.68 9.07
N GLY A 55 6.96 2.77 8.59
CA GLY A 55 7.36 1.41 8.21
C GLY A 55 7.96 1.32 6.82
N THR A 56 7.71 2.31 5.95
CA THR A 56 8.12 2.27 4.55
C THR A 56 9.41 3.04 4.31
N VAL A 57 10.36 2.40 3.63
CA VAL A 57 11.52 3.09 3.06
C VAL A 57 11.15 3.57 1.65
N ILE A 58 10.99 4.88 1.48
CA ILE A 58 10.61 5.48 0.18
C ILE A 58 11.68 5.20 -0.88
N GLY A 59 11.27 4.61 -2.00
CA GLY A 59 12.13 4.14 -3.09
C GLY A 59 12.41 2.64 -3.05
N SER A 60 11.97 1.92 -2.02
CA SER A 60 12.12 0.45 -1.94
C SER A 60 11.16 -0.31 -2.87
N GLY A 61 10.04 0.32 -3.24
CA GLY A 61 8.96 -0.37 -3.95
C GLY A 61 8.07 -1.24 -3.07
N GLU A 62 8.24 -1.18 -1.74
CA GLU A 62 7.40 -1.89 -0.78
C GLU A 62 6.76 -0.89 0.20
N ILE A 63 5.43 -1.00 0.37
CA ILE A 63 4.69 -0.21 1.38
C ILE A 63 4.36 -1.09 2.57
N VAL A 64 4.86 -0.72 3.75
CA VAL A 64 4.76 -1.55 4.95
C VAL A 64 3.85 -0.91 6.00
N TYR A 65 2.78 -1.61 6.36
CA TYR A 65 1.91 -1.26 7.49
C TYR A 65 2.29 -2.10 8.73
N ASN A 66 3.15 -1.56 9.60
CA ASN A 66 3.73 -2.31 10.73
C ASN A 66 2.85 -2.40 12.00
N SER A 67 1.60 -1.94 11.95
CA SER A 67 0.67 -2.00 13.10
C SER A 67 0.21 -3.45 13.36
N PRO A 68 0.09 -3.90 14.63
CA PRO A 68 -0.28 -5.28 14.95
C PRO A 68 -1.66 -5.70 14.42
N TYR A 69 -2.55 -4.72 14.23
CA TYR A 69 -3.90 -4.90 13.69
C TYR A 69 -4.00 -4.65 12.17
N ALA A 70 -2.91 -4.31 11.48
CA ALA A 70 -2.91 -3.97 10.06
C ALA A 70 -3.50 -5.09 9.19
N LYS A 71 -3.03 -6.32 9.38
CA LYS A 71 -3.53 -7.50 8.64
C LYS A 71 -5.02 -7.72 8.84
N PHE A 72 -5.48 -7.66 10.09
CA PHE A 72 -6.89 -7.86 10.43
C PHE A 72 -7.78 -6.81 9.79
N LEU A 73 -7.38 -5.54 9.89
CA LEU A 73 -8.11 -4.43 9.31
C LEU A 73 -8.04 -4.41 7.78
N TYR A 74 -6.98 -4.93 7.18
CA TYR A 74 -6.84 -5.00 5.73
C TYR A 74 -7.79 -6.03 5.12
N TYR A 75 -7.88 -7.23 5.69
CA TYR A 75 -8.78 -8.27 5.18
C TYR A 75 -10.24 -8.09 5.61
N GLY A 76 -10.49 -7.34 6.68
CA GLY A 76 -11.81 -6.83 7.00
C GLY A 76 -12.85 -7.85 7.42
N LYS A 77 -12.43 -8.94 8.05
CA LYS A 77 -13.32 -10.00 8.53
C LYS A 77 -13.29 -10.09 10.04
N VAL A 78 -14.46 -10.18 10.67
CA VAL A 78 -14.58 -10.34 12.12
C VAL A 78 -13.92 -11.65 12.53
N MET A 79 -13.13 -11.61 13.59
CA MET A 79 -12.54 -12.79 14.23
C MET A 79 -13.19 -12.98 15.59
N VAL A 80 -13.63 -14.21 15.88
CA VAL A 80 -14.37 -14.54 17.11
C VAL A 80 -13.74 -15.71 17.85
N SER A 81 -14.00 -15.80 19.14
CA SER A 81 -13.69 -16.96 19.97
C SER A 81 -14.43 -18.19 19.43
N PRO A 82 -13.75 -19.34 19.25
CA PRO A 82 -14.40 -20.59 18.86
C PRO A 82 -15.43 -21.06 19.88
N SER A 83 -15.21 -20.80 21.18
CA SER A 83 -16.06 -21.32 22.26
C SER A 83 -17.30 -20.47 22.53
N THR A 84 -17.24 -19.17 22.25
CA THR A 84 -18.34 -18.23 22.59
C THR A 84 -18.92 -17.49 21.39
N GLY A 85 -18.27 -17.52 20.22
CA GLY A 85 -18.65 -16.68 19.08
C GLY A 85 -18.45 -15.17 19.31
N SER A 86 -17.88 -14.78 20.45
CA SER A 86 -17.61 -13.38 20.80
C SER A 86 -16.32 -12.86 20.17
N PRO A 87 -16.23 -11.59 19.77
CA PRO A 87 -14.96 -10.95 19.44
C PRO A 87 -13.94 -10.98 20.59
N TRP A 88 -14.37 -11.21 21.83
CA TRP A 88 -13.51 -11.35 23.00
C TRP A 88 -13.20 -12.83 23.27
N ALA A 89 -11.96 -13.26 22.98
CA ALA A 89 -11.51 -14.63 23.21
C ALA A 89 -10.90 -14.79 24.60
N LYS A 90 -11.06 -15.99 25.19
CA LYS A 90 -10.45 -16.30 26.49
C LYS A 90 -8.93 -16.38 26.34
N LYS A 91 -8.21 -16.17 27.45
CA LYS A 91 -6.74 -16.27 27.48
C LYS A 91 -6.31 -17.66 26.96
N GLY A 92 -5.44 -17.68 25.96
CA GLY A 92 -4.94 -18.92 25.33
C GLY A 92 -5.76 -19.41 24.13
N GLU A 93 -6.95 -18.85 23.87
CA GLU A 93 -7.74 -19.20 22.68
C GLU A 93 -7.25 -18.44 21.44
N ARG A 94 -7.11 -19.16 20.31
CA ARG A 94 -6.92 -18.55 18.99
C ARG A 94 -8.30 -18.25 18.38
N LYS A 95 -8.49 -17.01 17.92
CA LYS A 95 -9.73 -16.60 17.25
C LYS A 95 -9.88 -17.28 15.88
N ASN A 96 -11.13 -17.63 15.55
CA ASN A 96 -11.53 -18.12 14.23
C ASN A 96 -11.95 -16.95 13.34
N LEU A 97 -11.52 -16.99 12.09
CA LEU A 97 -11.95 -16.07 11.05
C LEU A 97 -13.40 -16.38 10.66
N THR A 98 -14.25 -15.36 10.64
CA THR A 98 -15.65 -15.50 10.18
C THR A 98 -15.81 -14.91 8.78
N GLN A 99 -16.95 -15.18 8.12
CA GLN A 99 -17.31 -14.50 6.87
C GLN A 99 -17.98 -13.14 7.08
N LYS A 100 -18.23 -12.74 8.34
CA LYS A 100 -18.86 -11.46 8.66
C LYS A 100 -17.88 -10.32 8.42
N PRO A 101 -18.23 -9.29 7.62
CA PRO A 101 -17.34 -8.16 7.39
C PRO A 101 -17.22 -7.29 8.64
N LEU A 102 -16.06 -6.66 8.81
CA LEU A 102 -15.86 -5.59 9.78
C LEU A 102 -16.62 -4.34 9.35
N GLN A 103 -17.10 -3.60 10.36
CA GLN A 103 -17.62 -2.26 10.16
C GLN A 103 -16.50 -1.26 10.41
N TYR A 104 -16.39 -0.26 9.53
CA TYR A 104 -15.34 0.74 9.58
C TYR A 104 -15.93 2.14 9.77
N ASN A 105 -15.28 2.93 10.61
CA ASN A 105 -15.56 4.36 10.70
C ASN A 105 -15.16 5.04 9.38
N GLY A 106 -16.06 5.84 8.81
CA GLY A 106 -15.86 6.49 7.51
C GLY A 106 -16.05 5.58 6.29
N ALA A 107 -16.73 4.45 6.46
CA ALA A 107 -17.27 3.68 5.33
C ALA A 107 -18.24 4.56 4.49
N PRO A 108 -18.37 4.32 3.17
CA PRO A 108 -17.77 3.22 2.42
C PRO A 108 -16.31 3.47 1.99
N LYS A 109 -15.82 4.72 2.04
CA LYS A 109 -14.48 5.05 1.55
C LYS A 109 -13.40 4.34 2.35
N ARG A 110 -13.47 4.41 3.69
CA ARG A 110 -12.56 3.67 4.58
C ARG A 110 -12.99 2.22 4.73
N GLY A 111 -12.03 1.29 4.71
CA GLY A 111 -12.36 -0.14 4.80
C GLY A 111 -11.25 -1.10 4.38
N ALA A 112 -11.63 -2.37 4.24
CA ALA A 112 -10.77 -3.47 3.81
C ALA A 112 -10.14 -3.22 2.43
N TYR A 113 -9.01 -3.88 2.13
CA TYR A 113 -8.34 -3.84 0.82
C TYR A 113 -8.17 -2.40 0.29
N TRP A 114 -7.70 -1.51 1.16
CA TRP A 114 -7.62 -0.09 0.85
C TRP A 114 -6.62 0.21 -0.28
N PHE A 115 -5.58 -0.60 -0.44
CA PHE A 115 -4.62 -0.45 -1.53
C PHE A 115 -5.27 -0.77 -2.88
N GLU A 116 -6.00 -1.87 -2.98
CA GLU A 116 -6.69 -2.30 -4.19
C GLU A 116 -7.74 -1.26 -4.60
N ARG A 117 -8.54 -0.79 -3.64
CA ARG A 117 -9.56 0.23 -3.89
C ARG A 117 -8.93 1.57 -4.32
N MET A 118 -7.88 2.00 -3.62
CA MET A 118 -7.10 3.17 -4.02
C MET A 118 -6.55 3.02 -5.44
N LYS A 119 -5.99 1.85 -5.78
CA LYS A 119 -5.42 1.57 -7.09
C LYS A 119 -6.47 1.62 -8.20
N VAL A 120 -7.69 1.14 -7.94
CA VAL A 120 -8.80 1.27 -8.90
C VAL A 120 -9.10 2.75 -9.19
N ASP A 121 -9.10 3.59 -8.17
CA ASP A 121 -9.48 5.00 -8.30
C ASP A 121 -8.34 5.91 -8.81
N HIS A 122 -7.08 5.58 -8.48
CA HIS A 122 -5.93 6.47 -8.66
C HIS A 122 -4.75 5.84 -9.43
N GLY A 123 -4.76 4.54 -9.69
CA GLY A 123 -3.64 3.83 -10.32
C GLY A 123 -3.25 4.43 -11.67
N ASP A 124 -4.23 4.67 -12.54
CA ASP A 124 -3.99 5.25 -13.87
C ASP A 124 -3.44 6.69 -13.79
N ALA A 125 -3.86 7.46 -12.78
CA ALA A 125 -3.36 8.82 -12.59
C ALA A 125 -1.89 8.82 -12.15
N ILE A 126 -1.52 7.91 -11.24
CA ILE A 126 -0.13 7.72 -10.80
C ILE A 126 0.73 7.30 -12.00
N LEU A 127 0.26 6.36 -12.82
CA LEU A 127 1.00 5.89 -14.01
C LEU A 127 1.22 7.01 -15.04
N LYS A 128 0.20 7.82 -15.32
CA LYS A 128 0.32 8.97 -16.25
C LYS A 128 1.35 9.98 -15.77
N GLU A 129 1.43 10.23 -14.46
CA GLU A 129 2.40 11.16 -13.90
C GLU A 129 3.82 10.58 -13.91
N VAL A 130 3.97 9.28 -13.67
CA VAL A 130 5.24 8.57 -13.86
C VAL A 130 5.74 8.66 -15.30
N GLU A 131 4.86 8.47 -16.29
CA GLU A 131 5.20 8.66 -17.70
C GLU A 131 5.66 10.08 -18.02
N ARG A 132 5.08 11.09 -17.35
CA ARG A 132 5.50 12.50 -17.49
C ARG A 132 6.89 12.73 -16.91
N LEU A 133 7.21 12.08 -15.78
CA LEU A 133 8.51 12.21 -15.10
C LEU A 133 9.65 11.47 -15.82
N GLY A 134 9.35 10.41 -16.58
CA GLY A 134 10.34 9.62 -17.32
C GLY A 134 10.70 10.16 -18.72
N LYS A 135 10.00 11.19 -19.21
CA LYS A 135 10.30 11.85 -20.50
C LYS A 135 11.53 12.74 -20.38
#